data_AF-A0A7S3I6J0-F1
#
_entry.id   AF-A0A7S3I6J0-F1
#
_cell.length_a   1.000
_cell.length_b   1.000
_cell.length_c   1.000
_cell.angle_alpha   90.00
_cell.angle_beta   90.00
_cell.angle_gamma   90.00
#
_symmetry.space_group_name_H-M   'P 1'
#
loop_
_entity.id
_entity.type
_entity.pdbx_description
1 polymer ?
#
loop_
_entity_poly.entity_id
_entity_poly.type
_entity_poly.pdbx_seq_one_letter_code
_entity_poly.pdbx_strand_id
1 'polypeptide(L)'
;MLTSLAIHAIPMTLCMHIRWYTVPEQEHLPLEEQRFAPLAPTATWGDMLTNLMLNPILIYFCWLVGYGLVNFVFTSRVANYEMDSSYKTFTTIPSLRKKVEFLKPLPMPIVFLLAHFFYYLVLHMWAVLMFHNFYLNVAACAVWCYWSFFQ
;
A
#
# COMPACT_ATOMS: atom_id res chain seq x y z
N MET A 1 -7.93 -11.24 -13.82
CA MET A 1 -6.89 -11.09 -12.78
C MET A 1 -5.60 -10.46 -13.32
N LEU A 2 -5.31 -10.58 -14.62
CA LEU A 2 -4.23 -9.87 -15.35
C LEU A 2 -4.25 -8.33 -15.24
N THR A 3 -5.43 -7.70 -15.23
CA THR A 3 -5.54 -6.23 -15.12
C THR A 3 -4.99 -5.71 -13.79
N SER A 4 -4.97 -6.52 -12.73
CA SER A 4 -4.53 -6.04 -11.42
C SER A 4 -3.02 -5.79 -11.37
N LEU A 5 -2.15 -6.72 -11.80
CA LEU A 5 -0.70 -6.54 -11.61
C LEU A 5 -0.09 -5.46 -12.53
N ALA A 6 -0.52 -5.37 -13.79
CA ALA A 6 -0.01 -4.36 -14.72
C ALA A 6 -0.32 -2.92 -14.24
N ILE A 7 -1.48 -2.73 -13.58
CA ILE A 7 -1.85 -1.46 -12.95
C ILE A 7 -0.88 -1.09 -11.82
N HIS A 8 -0.15 -2.04 -11.22
CA HIS A 8 0.83 -1.76 -10.17
C HIS A 8 2.27 -1.66 -10.70
N ALA A 9 2.63 -2.46 -11.73
CA ALA A 9 3.98 -2.43 -12.31
C ALA A 9 4.34 -1.06 -12.91
N ILE A 10 3.42 -0.45 -13.66
CA ILE A 10 3.66 0.86 -14.30
C ILE A 10 3.88 1.97 -13.25
N PRO A 11 2.97 2.21 -12.27
CA PRO A 11 3.22 3.20 -11.22
C PRO A 11 4.50 2.93 -10.44
N MET A 12 4.84 1.67 -10.19
CA MET A 12 6.06 1.32 -9.49
C MET A 12 7.32 1.75 -10.25
N THR A 13 7.41 1.42 -11.54
CA THR A 13 8.53 1.83 -12.39
C THR A 13 8.58 3.35 -12.54
N LEU A 14 7.42 4.01 -12.66
CA LEU A 14 7.34 5.48 -12.69
C LEU A 14 7.84 6.10 -11.39
N CYS A 15 7.41 5.61 -10.22
CA CYS A 15 7.88 6.10 -8.92
C CYS A 15 9.39 5.88 -8.73
N MET A 16 9.92 4.73 -9.18
CA MET A 16 11.36 4.48 -9.20
C MET A 16 12.08 5.51 -10.08
N HIS A 17 11.60 5.73 -11.31
CA HIS A 17 12.19 6.69 -12.23
C HIS A 17 12.18 8.11 -11.66
N ILE A 18 11.02 8.54 -11.15
CA ILE A 18 10.85 9.87 -10.55
C ILE A 18 11.85 10.05 -9.41
N ARG A 19 11.93 9.09 -8.49
CA ARG A 19 12.77 9.19 -7.30
C ARG A 19 14.27 9.23 -7.62
N TRP A 20 14.74 8.37 -8.52
CA TRP A 20 16.18 8.13 -8.71
C TRP A 20 16.78 8.83 -9.92
N TYR A 21 15.96 9.33 -10.85
CA TYR A 21 16.43 10.00 -12.06
C TYR A 21 15.82 11.39 -12.21
N THR A 22 14.49 11.51 -12.18
CA THR A 22 13.83 12.80 -12.44
C THR A 22 14.04 13.82 -11.33
N VAL A 23 13.92 13.44 -10.06
CA VAL A 23 14.14 14.36 -8.93
C VAL A 23 15.59 14.87 -8.90
N PRO A 24 16.63 14.00 -8.99
CA PRO A 24 18.02 14.47 -9.09
C PRO A 24 18.27 15.39 -10.28
N GLU A 25 17.66 15.11 -11.44
CA GLU A 25 17.77 15.97 -12.61
C GLU A 25 17.15 17.35 -12.36
N GLN A 26 16.14 17.49 -11.49
CA GLN A 26 15.51 18.79 -11.18
C GLN A 26 16.23 19.60 -10.10
N GLU A 27 17.24 19.05 -9.42
CA GLU A 27 17.92 19.71 -8.29
C GLU A 27 18.62 21.03 -8.67
N HIS A 28 19.00 21.19 -9.95
CA HIS A 28 19.64 22.41 -10.45
C HIS A 28 18.65 23.51 -10.85
N LEU A 29 17.36 23.20 -10.91
CA LEU A 29 16.33 24.15 -11.33
C LEU A 29 15.84 25.01 -10.14
N PRO A 30 15.39 26.26 -10.39
CA PRO A 30 14.68 27.05 -9.40
C PRO A 30 13.48 26.29 -8.83
N LEU A 31 13.14 26.54 -7.55
CA LEU A 31 12.11 25.76 -6.83
C LEU A 31 10.74 25.82 -7.51
N GLU A 32 10.41 26.96 -8.13
CA GLU A 32 9.21 27.21 -8.91
C GLU A 32 9.13 26.39 -10.22
N GLU A 33 10.25 25.89 -10.71
CA GLU A 33 10.34 25.05 -11.92
C GLU A 33 10.40 23.56 -11.61
N GLN A 34 10.65 23.18 -10.35
CA GLN A 34 10.67 21.78 -9.91
C GLN A 34 9.24 21.22 -9.90
N ARG A 35 8.99 20.18 -10.70
CA ARG A 35 7.67 19.55 -10.82
C ARG A 35 7.45 18.42 -9.82
N PHE A 36 8.52 17.79 -9.38
CA PHE A 36 8.48 16.75 -8.36
C PHE A 36 9.23 17.26 -7.15
N ALA A 37 8.51 17.46 -6.04
CA ALA A 37 9.12 17.95 -4.82
C ALA A 37 10.12 16.92 -4.29
N PRO A 38 11.43 17.24 -4.21
CA PRO A 38 12.33 16.44 -3.41
C PRO A 38 11.86 16.50 -1.95
N LEU A 39 12.16 15.47 -1.16
CA LEU A 39 12.26 15.70 0.28
C LEU A 39 13.31 16.80 0.45
N ALA A 40 12.93 17.91 1.07
CA ALA A 40 13.82 19.06 1.20
C ALA A 40 15.19 18.58 1.72
N PRO A 41 16.31 19.07 1.19
CA PRO A 41 17.64 18.71 1.68
C PRO A 41 17.81 19.01 3.18
N THR A 42 16.98 19.91 3.71
CA THR A 42 16.90 20.33 5.10
C THR A 42 15.86 19.55 5.92
N ALA A 43 15.24 18.51 5.36
CA ALA A 43 14.22 17.73 6.03
C ALA A 43 14.82 17.08 7.29
N THR A 44 14.20 17.35 8.43
CA THR A 44 14.56 16.72 9.68
C THR A 44 14.06 15.28 9.71
N TRP A 45 14.60 14.47 10.63
CA TRP A 45 14.04 13.13 10.90
C TRP A 45 12.56 13.18 11.28
N GLY A 46 12.10 14.24 11.94
CA GLY A 46 10.69 14.47 12.25
C GLY A 46 9.84 14.67 10.99
N ASP A 47 10.36 15.43 10.02
CA ASP A 47 9.68 15.65 8.73
C ASP A 47 9.59 14.35 7.93
N MET A 48 10.66 13.56 7.92
CA MET A 48 10.66 12.25 7.26
C MET A 48 9.68 11.29 7.92
N LEU A 49 9.68 11.20 9.26
CA LEU A 49 8.74 10.34 9.98
C LEU A 49 7.29 10.76 9.73
N THR A 50 7.02 12.07 9.76
CA THR A 50 5.66 12.59 9.56
C THR A 50 5.17 12.34 8.14
N ASN A 51 5.97 12.70 7.14
CA ASN A 51 5.56 12.62 5.74
C ASN A 51 5.59 11.21 5.17
N LEU A 52 6.56 10.39 5.57
CA LEU A 52 6.70 9.03 5.04
C LEU A 52 5.99 7.97 5.89
N MET A 53 5.69 8.21 7.16
CA MET A 53 5.02 7.20 8.01
C MET A 53 3.67 7.68 8.52
N LEU A 54 3.61 8.76 9.30
CA LEU A 54 2.37 9.15 9.99
C LEU A 54 1.25 9.56 9.04
N ASN A 55 1.53 10.48 8.10
CA ASN A 55 0.52 10.98 7.16
C ASN A 55 -0.09 9.86 6.30
N PRO A 56 0.70 8.98 5.65
CA PRO A 56 0.16 7.85 4.91
C PRO A 56 -0.68 6.92 5.78
N ILE A 57 -0.23 6.62 7.01
CA ILE A 57 -0.97 5.74 7.93
C ILE A 57 -2.30 6.36 8.33
N LEU A 58 -2.35 7.66 8.65
CA LEU A 58 -3.58 8.37 9.01
C LEU A 58 -4.56 8.41 7.84
N ILE A 59 -4.10 8.76 6.64
CA ILE A 59 -4.93 8.79 5.43
C ILE A 59 -5.51 7.40 5.16
N TYR A 60 -4.68 6.35 5.23
CA TYR A 60 -5.13 4.99 5.02
C TYR A 60 -6.11 4.53 6.09
N PHE A 61 -5.89 4.92 7.36
CA PHE A 61 -6.83 4.61 8.44
C PHE A 61 -8.18 5.28 8.22
N CYS A 62 -8.23 6.56 7.83
CA CYS A 62 -9.47 7.24 7.47
C CYS A 62 -10.19 6.56 6.31
N TRP A 63 -9.46 6.17 5.27
CA TRP A 63 -10.01 5.39 4.16
C TRP A 63 -10.56 4.04 4.62
N LEU A 64 -9.83 3.32 5.48
CA LEU A 64 -10.23 2.00 6.00
C LEU A 64 -11.50 2.08 6.84
N VAL A 65 -11.65 3.13 7.65
CA VAL A 65 -12.88 3.40 8.41
C VAL A 65 -14.05 3.62 7.44
N GLY A 66 -13.87 4.49 6.44
CA GLY A 66 -14.89 4.73 5.42
C GLY A 66 -15.27 3.47 4.64
N TYR A 67 -14.27 2.70 4.23
CA TYR A 67 -14.45 1.39 3.59
C TYR A 67 -15.25 0.44 4.49
N GLY A 68 -14.90 0.38 5.78
CA GLY A 68 -15.57 -0.46 6.76
C GLY A 68 -17.05 -0.09 6.94
N LEU A 69 -17.35 1.20 7.06
CA LEU A 69 -18.72 1.69 7.16
C LEU A 69 -19.53 1.37 5.90
N VAL A 70 -19.01 1.67 4.72
CA VAL A 70 -19.73 1.42 3.45
C VAL A 70 -19.99 -0.08 3.25
N ASN A 71 -18.99 -0.93 3.47
CA ASN A 71 -19.08 -2.35 3.09
C ASN A 71 -19.67 -3.27 4.16
N PHE A 72 -19.63 -2.88 5.44
CA PHE A 72 -20.09 -3.72 6.54
C PHE A 72 -21.19 -3.11 7.42
N VAL A 73 -21.47 -1.81 7.28
CA VAL A 73 -22.55 -1.13 8.03
C VAL A 73 -23.67 -0.70 7.08
N PHE A 74 -23.35 0.03 6.01
CA PHE A 74 -24.35 0.57 5.09
C PHE A 74 -24.78 -0.39 3.99
N THR A 75 -23.98 -1.42 3.71
CA THR A 75 -24.32 -2.45 2.72
C THR A 75 -24.13 -3.85 3.32
N SER A 76 -24.96 -4.79 2.88
CA SER A 76 -24.85 -6.21 3.25
C SER A 76 -24.14 -7.05 2.19
N ARG A 77 -23.83 -6.50 1.02
CA ARG A 77 -23.31 -7.24 -0.14
C ARG A 77 -22.00 -7.97 0.14
N VAL A 78 -21.08 -7.33 0.89
CA VAL A 78 -19.80 -7.94 1.25
C VAL A 78 -19.98 -8.98 2.36
N ALA A 79 -20.80 -8.67 3.37
CA ALA A 79 -21.12 -9.62 4.45
C ALA A 79 -21.85 -10.88 3.95
N ASN A 80 -22.70 -10.72 2.93
CA ASN A 80 -23.46 -11.81 2.30
C ASN A 80 -22.67 -12.55 1.20
N TYR A 81 -21.42 -12.19 0.95
CA TYR A 81 -20.58 -12.78 -0.11
C TYR A 81 -21.14 -12.65 -1.53
N GLU A 82 -22.02 -11.68 -1.74
CA GLU A 82 -22.67 -11.37 -3.03
C GLU A 82 -21.71 -10.67 -4.00
N MET A 83 -20.61 -10.13 -3.49
CA MET A 83 -19.54 -9.51 -4.27
C MET A 83 -18.23 -10.27 -4.09
N ASP A 84 -17.56 -10.54 -5.20
CA ASP A 84 -16.21 -11.09 -5.14
C ASP A 84 -15.28 -10.06 -4.49
N SER A 85 -14.66 -10.43 -3.38
CA SER A 85 -13.94 -9.51 -2.51
C SER A 85 -12.86 -10.25 -1.74
N SER A 86 -11.80 -9.52 -1.37
CA SER A 86 -10.76 -10.04 -0.48
C SER A 86 -11.33 -10.53 0.85
N TYR A 87 -12.47 -9.98 1.31
CA TYR A 87 -13.20 -10.47 2.47
C TYR A 87 -13.71 -11.90 2.29
N LYS A 88 -14.33 -12.21 1.15
CA LYS A 88 -14.81 -13.57 0.83
C LYS A 88 -13.66 -14.57 0.82
N THR A 89 -12.54 -14.22 0.20
CA THR A 89 -11.34 -15.06 0.20
C THR A 89 -10.79 -15.26 1.61
N PHE A 90 -10.78 -14.19 2.42
CA PHE A 90 -10.30 -14.23 3.80
C PHE A 90 -11.13 -15.17 4.69
N THR A 91 -12.44 -15.22 4.51
CA THR A 91 -13.33 -16.06 5.34
C THR A 91 -13.48 -17.50 4.82
N THR A 92 -13.26 -17.73 3.53
CA THR A 92 -13.45 -19.05 2.91
C THR A 92 -12.20 -19.93 2.94
N ILE A 93 -10.99 -19.38 3.03
CA ILE A 93 -9.76 -20.16 3.10
C ILE A 93 -9.55 -20.73 4.53
N PRO A 94 -9.58 -22.07 4.72
CA PRO A 94 -9.52 -22.67 6.06
C PRO A 94 -8.22 -22.38 6.82
N SER A 95 -7.10 -22.30 6.10
CA SER A 95 -5.79 -22.04 6.72
C SER A 95 -5.69 -20.62 7.30
N LEU A 96 -6.29 -19.62 6.64
CA LEU A 96 -6.38 -18.26 7.17
C LEU A 96 -7.33 -18.19 8.36
N ARG A 97 -8.49 -18.86 8.27
CA ARG A 97 -9.46 -18.91 9.36
C ARG A 97 -8.88 -19.51 10.65
N LYS A 98 -8.06 -20.57 10.54
CA LYS A 98 -7.36 -21.17 11.68
C LYS A 98 -6.34 -20.20 12.29
N LYS A 99 -5.62 -19.43 11.46
CA LYS A 99 -4.63 -18.46 11.94
C LYS A 99 -5.25 -17.30 12.72
N VAL A 100 -6.49 -16.92 12.43
CA VAL A 100 -7.18 -15.82 13.12
C VAL A 100 -8.11 -16.29 14.24
N GLU A 101 -8.05 -17.58 14.59
CA GLU A 101 -8.90 -18.18 15.62
C GLU A 101 -8.71 -17.53 17.01
N PHE A 102 -7.50 -17.05 17.31
CA PHE A 102 -7.22 -16.31 18.55
C PHE A 102 -7.93 -14.94 18.62
N LEU A 103 -8.41 -14.41 17.49
CA LEU A 103 -9.16 -13.15 17.39
C LEU A 103 -10.68 -13.37 17.40
N LYS A 104 -11.16 -14.59 17.64
CA LYS A 104 -12.58 -14.96 17.66
C LYS A 104 -13.51 -14.09 18.52
N PRO A 105 -13.08 -13.48 19.65
CA PRO A 105 -13.94 -12.55 20.39
C PRO A 105 -14.37 -11.33 19.58
N LEU A 106 -13.63 -10.99 18.50
CA LEU A 106 -13.94 -9.87 17.63
C LEU A 106 -14.85 -10.29 16.46
N PRO A 107 -15.78 -9.42 16.03
CA PRO A 107 -16.53 -9.62 14.79
C PRO A 107 -15.59 -9.82 13.58
N MET A 108 -15.90 -10.79 12.72
CA MET A 108 -15.08 -11.11 11.54
C MET A 108 -14.79 -9.91 10.62
N PRO A 109 -15.72 -8.96 10.37
CA PRO A 109 -15.40 -7.74 9.64
C PRO A 109 -14.28 -6.91 10.28
N ILE A 110 -14.25 -6.80 11.61
CA ILE A 110 -13.20 -6.09 12.35
C ILE A 110 -11.87 -6.82 12.21
N VAL A 111 -11.88 -8.16 12.36
CA VAL A 111 -10.68 -8.99 12.15
C VAL A 111 -10.11 -8.80 10.75
N PHE A 112 -10.97 -8.76 9.73
CA PHE A 112 -10.56 -8.48 8.36
C PHE A 112 -9.97 -7.09 8.19
N LEU A 113 -10.62 -6.04 8.69
CA LEU A 113 -10.12 -4.66 8.61
C LEU A 113 -8.76 -4.51 9.31
N LEU A 114 -8.58 -5.14 10.48
CA LEU A 114 -7.31 -5.19 11.18
C LEU A 114 -6.24 -5.89 10.34
N ALA A 115 -6.54 -7.08 9.80
CA ALA A 115 -5.59 -7.80 8.93
C ALA A 115 -5.20 -6.96 7.69
N HIS A 116 -6.17 -6.24 7.10
CA HIS A 116 -5.94 -5.37 5.97
C HIS A 116 -5.07 -4.16 6.33
N PHE A 117 -5.26 -3.59 7.52
CA PHE A 117 -4.42 -2.52 8.06
C PHE A 117 -2.99 -2.97 8.33
N PHE A 118 -2.82 -4.13 8.98
CA PHE A 118 -1.49 -4.70 9.23
C PHE A 118 -0.76 -5.03 7.92
N TYR A 119 -1.48 -5.59 6.95
CA TYR A 119 -0.92 -5.84 5.62
C TYR A 119 -0.42 -4.54 4.97
N TYR A 120 -1.24 -3.48 5.00
CA TYR A 120 -0.82 -2.16 4.55
C TYR A 120 0.41 -1.65 5.29
N LEU A 121 0.46 -1.74 6.62
CA LEU A 121 1.63 -1.29 7.40
C LEU A 121 2.91 -1.99 6.98
N VAL A 122 2.87 -3.32 6.81
CA VAL A 122 4.03 -4.10 6.36
C VAL A 122 4.48 -3.68 4.97
N LEU A 123 3.53 -3.57 4.03
CA LEU A 123 3.84 -3.13 2.67
C LEU A 123 4.36 -1.69 2.62
N HIS A 124 3.81 -0.81 3.45
CA HIS A 124 4.21 0.58 3.54
C HIS A 124 5.63 0.72 4.10
N MET A 125 5.95 -0.02 5.17
CA MET A 125 7.33 -0.09 5.69
C MET A 125 8.29 -0.62 4.62
N TRP A 126 7.89 -1.64 3.87
CA TRP A 126 8.68 -2.15 2.75
C TRP A 126 8.87 -1.11 1.64
N ALA A 127 7.84 -0.34 1.31
CA ALA A 127 7.89 0.75 0.35
C ALA A 127 8.86 1.87 0.79
N VAL A 128 8.85 2.24 2.07
CA VAL A 128 9.80 3.22 2.62
C VAL A 128 11.24 2.69 2.54
N LEU A 129 11.48 1.41 2.83
CA LEU A 129 12.80 0.80 2.64
C LEU A 129 13.25 0.85 1.17
N MET A 130 12.37 0.52 0.23
CA MET A 130 12.65 0.62 -1.21
C MET A 130 12.84 2.06 -1.68
N PHE A 131 12.19 3.03 -1.05
CA PHE A 131 12.38 4.45 -1.36
C PHE A 131 13.80 4.93 -1.01
N HIS A 132 14.41 4.34 0.03
CA HIS A 132 15.77 4.69 0.46
C HIS A 132 16.87 3.79 -0.14
N ASN A 133 16.53 2.64 -0.71
CA ASN A 133 17.50 1.69 -1.26
C ASN A 133 17.23 1.40 -2.75
N PHE A 134 18.07 1.95 -3.63
CA PHE A 134 17.96 1.79 -5.07
C PHE A 134 17.97 0.32 -5.51
N TYR A 135 18.95 -0.47 -5.06
CA TYR A 135 19.08 -1.87 -5.48
C TYR A 135 17.91 -2.73 -5.04
N LEU A 136 17.41 -2.49 -3.81
CA LEU A 136 16.22 -3.17 -3.31
C LEU A 136 14.98 -2.81 -4.16
N ASN A 137 14.83 -1.55 -4.54
CA ASN A 137 13.74 -1.07 -5.40
C ASN A 137 13.79 -1.73 -6.79
N VAL A 138 14.98 -1.72 -7.43
CA VAL A 138 15.20 -2.34 -8.74
C VAL A 138 14.89 -3.84 -8.69
N ALA A 139 15.38 -4.54 -7.66
CA ALA A 139 15.13 -5.98 -7.50
C ALA A 139 13.64 -6.26 -7.31
N ALA A 140 12.93 -5.49 -6.48
CA ALA A 140 11.50 -5.63 -6.28
C ALA A 140 10.71 -5.35 -7.58
N CYS A 141 11.06 -4.29 -8.32
CA CYS A 141 10.47 -4.00 -9.62
C CYS A 141 10.70 -5.15 -10.61
N ALA A 142 11.92 -5.69 -10.69
CA ALA A 142 12.24 -6.80 -11.59
C ALA A 142 11.44 -8.07 -11.24
N VAL A 143 11.34 -8.43 -9.95
CA VAL A 143 10.54 -9.56 -9.49
C VAL A 143 9.07 -9.36 -9.81
N TRP A 144 8.53 -8.16 -9.58
CA TRP A 144 7.13 -7.87 -9.88
C TRP A 144 6.83 -7.84 -11.38
N CYS A 145 7.69 -7.25 -12.20
CA CYS A 145 7.58 -7.30 -13.65
C CYS A 145 7.63 -8.75 -14.15
N TYR A 146 8.58 -9.55 -13.67
CA TYR A 146 8.69 -10.97 -14.00
C TYR A 146 7.40 -11.71 -13.62
N TRP A 147 6.94 -11.58 -12.37
CA TRP A 147 5.72 -12.25 -11.91
C TRP A 147 4.47 -11.80 -12.69
N SER A 148 4.40 -10.54 -13.10
CA SER A 148 3.30 -10.03 -13.93
C SER A 148 3.12 -10.77 -15.25
N PHE A 149 4.18 -11.38 -15.80
CA PHE A 149 4.10 -12.19 -17.02
C PHE A 149 3.52 -13.59 -16.81
N PHE A 150 3.55 -14.12 -15.58
CA PHE A 150 3.09 -15.49 -15.26
C PHE A 150 1.70 -15.54 -14.62
N GLN A 151 1.02 -14.39 -14.49
CA GLN A 151 -0.38 -14.29 -14.04
C GLN A 151 -1.30 -13.94 -15.20
#